data_AF-A0A0Q8EGK5-F1
#
_entry.id   AF-A0A0Q8EGK5-F1
#
_cell.length_a   1.000
_cell.length_b   1.000
_cell.length_c   1.000
_cell.angle_alpha   90.00
_cell.angle_beta   90.00
_cell.angle_gamma   90.00
#
_symmetry.space_group_name_H-M   'P 1'
#
loop_
_entity.id
_entity.type
_entity.pdbx_description
1 polymer ?
#
loop_
_entity_poly.entity_id
_entity_poly.type
_entity_poly.pdbx_seq_one_letter_code
_entity_poly.pdbx_strand_id
1 'polypeptide(L)'
;MKKRLAVVVACCCISLTGCGDDEPAKSGEKPSQTVEPTLTHDEVIKQGDAICAASNEKIDAANDNFINPDEPTEAEFRVAVSDVVIPELTDQIKDLRALKVPADDAATITGMLDAIEEDLAVLERDPLALLQDTTFARANTIAQEYGFLVCGQA
;
A
#
# COMPACT_ATOMS: atom_id res chain seq x y z
N MET A 1 -23.68 -45.80 22.86
CA MET A 1 -24.84 -45.30 22.08
C MET A 1 -24.27 -44.44 20.95
N LYS A 2 -23.86 -45.01 19.80
CA LYS A 2 -24.63 -45.12 18.53
C LYS A 2 -25.45 -43.83 18.31
N LYS A 3 -25.14 -42.96 17.35
CA LYS A 3 -25.15 -43.25 15.90
C LYS A 3 -24.12 -42.42 15.12
N ARG A 4 -23.35 -43.12 14.29
CA ARG A 4 -22.65 -42.58 13.11
C ARG A 4 -23.67 -42.52 11.97
N LEU A 5 -23.61 -41.47 11.14
CA LEU A 5 -24.11 -41.53 9.77
C LEU A 5 -23.09 -40.85 8.87
N ALA A 6 -22.48 -41.68 8.02
CA ALA A 6 -21.75 -41.30 6.83
C ALA A 6 -22.74 -41.29 5.66
N VAL A 7 -22.60 -40.34 4.73
CA VAL A 7 -23.05 -40.51 3.34
C VAL A 7 -21.97 -39.92 2.43
N VAL A 8 -21.44 -40.81 1.59
CA VAL A 8 -20.54 -40.61 0.47
C VAL A 8 -21.39 -40.34 -0.77
N VAL A 9 -21.05 -39.34 -1.58
CA VAL A 9 -21.41 -39.31 -3.01
C VAL A 9 -20.21 -38.83 -3.83
N ALA A 10 -19.79 -39.69 -4.73
CA ALA A 10 -18.71 -39.54 -5.69
C ALA A 10 -19.20 -38.91 -7.01
N CYS A 11 -18.32 -38.20 -7.73
CA CYS A 11 -18.28 -38.26 -9.19
C CYS A 11 -16.93 -37.74 -9.75
N CYS A 12 -16.22 -38.61 -10.47
CA CYS A 12 -15.01 -38.33 -11.25
C CYS A 12 -15.34 -37.61 -12.57
N CYS A 13 -14.45 -36.72 -13.04
CA CYS A 13 -14.11 -36.60 -14.47
C CYS A 13 -12.64 -36.17 -14.61
N ILE A 14 -11.88 -37.01 -15.33
CA ILE A 14 -10.50 -36.87 -15.75
C ILE A 14 -10.51 -36.21 -17.14
N SER A 15 -9.59 -35.27 -17.40
CA SER A 15 -9.16 -34.93 -18.77
C SER A 15 -7.64 -34.78 -18.82
N LEU A 16 -6.96 -35.87 -19.20
CA LEU A 16 -5.62 -35.89 -19.77
C LEU A 16 -5.77 -35.82 -21.30
N THR A 17 -5.02 -34.93 -21.97
CA THR A 17 -4.46 -34.95 -23.36
C THR A 17 -4.32 -33.49 -23.84
N GLY A 18 -3.21 -33.00 -24.41
CA GLY A 18 -2.14 -33.72 -25.11
C GLY A 18 -0.83 -32.95 -25.24
N CYS A 19 0.24 -33.74 -25.27
CA CYS A 19 1.48 -33.49 -25.99
C CYS A 19 1.21 -33.82 -27.47
N GLY A 20 1.57 -32.93 -28.40
CA GLY A 20 1.38 -33.12 -29.83
C GLY A 20 2.36 -32.27 -30.64
N ASP A 21 3.29 -32.98 -31.27
CA ASP A 21 4.12 -32.79 -32.47
C ASP A 21 4.36 -31.42 -33.15
N ASP A 22 5.55 -31.41 -33.76
CA ASP A 22 6.36 -30.36 -34.38
C ASP A 22 5.88 -29.88 -35.78
N GLU A 23 6.30 -28.63 -36.13
CA GLU A 23 6.35 -27.92 -37.44
C GLU A 23 5.09 -27.26 -38.07
N PRO A 24 5.19 -26.16 -38.88
CA PRO A 24 6.28 -25.19 -39.12
C PRO A 24 5.85 -23.70 -38.95
N ALA A 25 6.85 -22.83 -38.90
CA ALA A 25 6.73 -21.37 -38.77
C ALA A 25 5.70 -20.69 -39.69
N LYS A 26 4.81 -19.89 -39.10
CA LYS A 26 4.22 -18.69 -39.75
C LYS A 26 4.07 -17.53 -38.78
N SER A 27 4.76 -16.45 -39.13
CA SER A 27 4.51 -15.04 -38.80
C SER A 27 4.12 -14.70 -37.36
N GLY A 28 5.13 -14.39 -36.56
CA GLY A 28 5.36 -12.99 -36.15
C GLY A 28 4.18 -12.20 -35.56
N GLU A 29 3.34 -12.80 -34.73
CA GLU A 29 2.56 -12.03 -33.76
C GLU A 29 3.43 -11.87 -32.50
N LYS A 30 3.88 -10.63 -32.26
CA LYS A 30 4.48 -10.26 -30.97
C LYS A 30 3.51 -10.69 -29.87
N PRO A 31 4.00 -11.22 -28.73
CA PRO A 31 3.15 -11.39 -27.56
C PRO A 31 2.50 -10.04 -27.29
N SER A 32 1.17 -9.98 -27.37
CA SER A 32 0.40 -8.85 -26.88
C SER A 32 0.67 -8.80 -25.39
N GLN A 33 1.66 -7.99 -25.00
CA GLN A 33 1.82 -7.61 -23.61
C GLN A 33 0.48 -7.04 -23.20
N THR A 34 -0.19 -7.69 -22.26
CA THR A 34 -1.36 -7.15 -21.61
C THR A 34 -0.87 -5.93 -20.85
N VAL A 35 -0.81 -4.79 -21.53
CA VAL A 35 -0.57 -3.49 -20.91
C VAL A 35 -1.83 -3.28 -20.07
N GLU A 36 -1.77 -3.60 -18.79
CA GLU A 36 -2.92 -3.28 -17.94
C GLU A 36 -3.11 -1.77 -18.00
N PRO A 37 -4.36 -1.30 -18.18
CA PRO A 37 -4.65 0.10 -18.35
C PRO A 37 -4.14 0.91 -17.15
N THR A 38 -3.63 2.10 -17.43
CA THR A 38 -3.35 3.10 -16.39
C THR A 38 -4.64 3.52 -15.71
N LEU A 39 -4.56 3.86 -14.44
CA LEU A 39 -5.70 4.39 -13.68
C LEU A 39 -6.10 5.76 -14.20
N THR A 40 -7.38 6.10 -14.03
CA THR A 40 -7.86 7.48 -14.12
C THR A 40 -7.49 8.27 -12.85
N HIS A 41 -7.56 9.60 -12.91
CA HIS A 41 -7.32 10.48 -11.77
C HIS A 41 -8.16 10.10 -10.54
N ASP A 42 -9.48 9.94 -10.71
CA ASP A 42 -10.39 9.56 -9.62
C ASP A 42 -10.08 8.16 -9.06
N GLU A 43 -9.61 7.23 -9.89
CA GLU A 43 -9.20 5.90 -9.45
C GLU A 43 -7.89 5.94 -8.65
N VAL A 44 -6.95 6.82 -9.00
CA VAL A 44 -5.74 7.08 -8.21
C VAL A 44 -6.13 7.64 -6.86
N ILE A 45 -7.01 8.65 -6.80
CA ILE A 45 -7.50 9.23 -5.53
C ILE A 45 -8.10 8.13 -4.66
N LYS A 46 -9.04 7.36 -5.22
CA LYS A 46 -9.75 6.32 -4.48
C LYS A 46 -8.82 5.22 -3.96
N GLN A 47 -7.88 4.75 -4.78
CA GLN A 47 -6.96 3.67 -4.37
C GLN A 47 -5.90 4.20 -3.39
N GLY A 48 -5.37 5.40 -3.62
CA GLY A 48 -4.42 6.02 -2.71
C GLY A 48 -5.04 6.27 -1.34
N ASP A 49 -6.26 6.82 -1.28
CA ASP A 49 -6.96 7.03 0.00
C ASP A 49 -7.21 5.71 0.75
N ALA A 50 -7.52 4.62 0.04
CA ALA A 50 -7.66 3.31 0.65
C ALA A 50 -6.33 2.80 1.25
N ILE A 51 -5.21 3.02 0.56
CA ILE A 51 -3.86 2.69 1.05
C ILE A 51 -3.53 3.53 2.29
N CYS A 52 -3.75 4.84 2.24
CA CYS A 52 -3.53 5.75 3.36
C CYS A 52 -4.40 5.38 4.57
N ALA A 53 -5.68 5.07 4.36
CA ALA A 53 -6.57 4.63 5.43
C ALA A 53 -6.09 3.33 6.10
N ALA A 54 -5.63 2.35 5.31
CA ALA A 54 -5.11 1.10 5.84
C ALA A 54 -3.81 1.28 6.63
N SER A 55 -2.92 2.18 6.20
CA SER A 55 -1.71 2.55 6.94
C SER A 55 -2.06 3.23 8.28
N ASN A 56 -2.96 4.21 8.24
CA ASN A 56 -3.43 4.91 9.44
C ASN A 56 -4.04 3.94 10.47
N GLU A 57 -4.88 3.00 10.03
CA GLU A 57 -5.48 2.00 10.93
C GLU A 57 -4.42 1.16 11.66
N LYS A 58 -3.34 0.77 10.98
CA LYS A 58 -2.25 0.01 11.60
C LYS A 58 -1.43 0.86 12.57
N ILE A 59 -1.17 2.12 12.22
CA ILE A 59 -0.47 3.06 13.10
C ILE A 59 -1.31 3.32 14.36
N ASP A 60 -2.61 3.56 14.20
CA ASP A 60 -3.55 3.75 15.33
C ASP A 60 -3.62 2.52 16.22
N ALA A 61 -3.77 1.32 15.62
CA ALA A 61 -3.76 0.07 16.37
C ALA A 61 -2.44 -0.17 17.10
N ALA A 62 -1.32 0.28 16.55
CA ALA A 62 -0.03 0.21 17.22
C ALA A 62 0.06 1.21 18.38
N ASN A 63 -0.42 2.44 18.21
CA ASN A 63 -0.47 3.43 19.29
C ASN A 63 -1.25 2.88 20.51
N ASP A 64 -2.39 2.22 20.28
CA ASP A 64 -3.18 1.57 21.33
C ASP A 64 -2.42 0.45 22.08
N ASN A 65 -1.42 -0.16 21.44
CA ASN A 65 -0.66 -1.30 21.97
C ASN A 65 0.70 -0.91 22.58
N PHE A 66 1.33 0.17 22.11
CA PHE A 66 2.70 0.55 22.46
C PHE A 66 2.81 1.77 23.38
N ILE A 67 1.83 2.67 23.31
CA ILE A 67 1.84 3.91 24.07
C ILE A 67 0.79 3.77 25.16
N ASN A 68 1.21 3.91 26.42
CA ASN A 68 0.24 4.11 27.48
C ASN A 68 -0.56 5.39 27.13
N PRO A 69 -1.86 5.30 26.82
CA PRO A 69 -2.61 6.43 26.29
C PRO A 69 -2.71 7.59 27.28
N ASP A 70 -2.47 7.32 28.56
CA ASP A 70 -2.52 8.33 29.62
C ASP A 70 -1.21 9.16 29.71
N GLU A 71 -0.04 8.58 29.40
CA GLU A 71 1.26 9.29 29.43
C GLU A 71 2.40 8.44 28.81
N PRO A 72 2.65 8.49 27.48
CA PRO A 72 3.85 7.87 26.92
C PRO A 72 5.11 8.55 27.45
N THR A 73 6.11 7.76 27.86
CA THR A 73 7.45 8.28 28.03
C THR A 73 8.07 8.63 26.67
N GLU A 74 9.02 9.57 26.65
CA GLU A 74 9.78 9.90 25.43
C GLU A 74 10.42 8.66 24.78
N ALA A 75 10.92 7.74 25.61
CA ALA A 75 11.54 6.51 25.13
C ALA A 75 10.54 5.59 24.42
N GLU A 76 9.34 5.40 24.99
CA GLU A 76 8.26 4.62 24.36
C GLU A 76 7.81 5.27 23.05
N PHE A 77 7.67 6.60 23.02
CA PHE A 77 7.33 7.33 21.81
C PHE A 77 8.38 7.13 20.71
N ARG A 78 9.67 7.28 21.04
CA ARG A 78 10.76 7.06 20.07
C ARG A 78 10.73 5.64 19.49
N VAL A 79 10.50 4.63 20.34
CA VAL A 79 10.37 3.23 19.91
C VAL A 79 9.15 3.05 19.01
N ALA A 80 7.99 3.58 19.38
CA ALA A 80 6.78 3.49 18.55
C ALA A 80 6.97 4.12 17.17
N VAL A 81 7.60 5.30 17.10
CA VAL A 81 7.89 5.96 15.83
C VAL A 81 8.88 5.15 14.99
N SER A 82 9.98 4.69 15.57
CA SER A 82 11.02 3.95 14.85
C SER A 82 10.58 2.54 14.40
N ASP A 83 9.85 1.81 15.25
CA ASP A 83 9.55 0.39 15.01
C ASP A 83 8.18 0.19 14.34
N VAL A 84 7.30 1.20 14.34
CA VAL A 84 5.96 1.10 13.75
C VAL A 84 5.71 2.18 12.71
N VAL A 85 5.77 3.46 13.08
CA VAL A 85 5.34 4.55 12.19
C VAL A 85 6.20 4.62 10.94
N ILE A 86 7.53 4.64 11.09
CA ILE A 86 8.45 4.71 9.95
C ILE A 86 8.29 3.50 9.01
N PRO A 87 8.28 2.23 9.50
CA PRO A 87 8.03 1.07 8.66
C PRO A 87 6.69 1.10 7.93
N GLU A 88 5.59 1.43 8.60
CA GLU A 88 4.26 1.46 7.97
C GLU A 88 4.15 2.56 6.90
N LEU A 89 4.70 3.75 7.17
CA LEU A 89 4.75 4.82 6.17
C LEU A 89 5.65 4.44 4.98
N THR A 90 6.73 3.70 5.21
CA THR A 90 7.61 3.20 4.13
C THR A 90 6.86 2.21 3.22
N ASP A 91 6.09 1.29 3.82
CA ASP A 91 5.25 0.36 3.05
C ASP A 91 4.11 1.08 2.33
N GLN A 92 3.50 2.10 2.96
CA GLN A 92 2.51 2.96 2.31
C GLN A 92 3.07 3.65 1.06
N ILE A 93 4.28 4.22 1.13
CA ILE A 93 4.94 4.85 -0.03
C ILE A 93 5.15 3.83 -1.14
N LYS A 94 5.59 2.62 -0.81
CA LYS A 94 5.81 1.55 -1.78
C LYS A 94 4.51 1.16 -2.50
N ASP A 95 3.41 1.02 -1.76
CA ASP A 95 2.10 0.69 -2.33
C ASP A 95 1.57 1.84 -3.20
N LEU A 96 1.74 3.09 -2.76
CA LEU A 96 1.39 4.27 -3.57
C LEU A 96 2.22 4.37 -4.86
N ARG A 97 3.52 4.04 -4.82
CA ARG A 97 4.38 3.98 -6.01
C ARG A 97 3.99 2.85 -6.97
N ALA A 98 3.34 1.80 -6.48
CA ALA A 98 2.87 0.70 -7.31
C ALA A 98 1.59 1.05 -8.10
N LEU A 99 0.91 2.15 -7.76
CA LEU A 99 -0.26 2.61 -8.51
C LEU A 99 0.13 3.01 -9.95
N LYS A 100 -0.70 2.62 -10.91
CA LYS A 100 -0.51 2.95 -12.33
C LYS A 100 -1.03 4.35 -12.62
N VAL A 101 -0.40 5.35 -12.02
CA VAL A 101 -0.76 6.77 -12.14
C VAL A 101 -0.70 7.21 -13.62
N PRO A 102 -1.70 7.94 -14.12
CA PRO A 102 -1.66 8.49 -15.47
C PRO A 102 -0.50 9.48 -15.62
N ALA A 103 0.06 9.59 -16.83
CA ALA A 103 1.30 10.33 -17.08
C ALA A 103 1.22 11.81 -16.66
N ASP A 104 0.05 12.43 -16.81
CA ASP A 104 -0.20 13.83 -16.46
C ASP A 104 -0.12 14.08 -14.94
N ASP A 105 -0.35 13.04 -14.12
CA ASP A 105 -0.37 13.11 -12.66
C ASP A 105 0.95 12.61 -12.02
N ALA A 106 1.78 11.91 -12.79
CA ALA A 106 2.95 11.20 -12.28
C ALA A 106 3.93 12.11 -11.53
N ALA A 107 4.16 13.34 -12.02
CA ALA A 107 5.04 14.30 -11.37
C ALA A 107 4.50 14.77 -10.02
N THR A 108 3.19 15.02 -9.93
CA THR A 108 2.53 15.46 -8.69
C THR A 108 2.59 14.37 -7.62
N ILE A 109 2.24 13.13 -7.99
CA ILE A 109 2.30 12.00 -7.07
C ILE A 109 3.74 11.69 -6.65
N THR A 110 4.70 11.74 -7.58
CA THR A 110 6.12 11.53 -7.23
C THR A 110 6.60 12.61 -6.26
N GLY A 111 6.29 13.89 -6.52
CA GLY A 111 6.66 14.98 -5.62
C GLY A 111 6.04 14.88 -4.23
N MET A 112 4.81 14.37 -4.13
CA MET A 112 4.17 14.05 -2.85
C MET A 112 4.95 12.96 -2.10
N LEU A 113 5.25 11.84 -2.76
CA LEU A 113 5.92 10.70 -2.14
C LEU A 113 7.36 11.02 -1.74
N ASP A 114 8.09 11.75 -2.57
CA ASP A 114 9.46 12.19 -2.27
C ASP A 114 9.48 13.14 -1.06
N ALA A 115 8.44 13.97 -0.88
CA ALA A 115 8.29 14.79 0.32
C ALA A 115 8.11 13.95 1.60
N ILE A 116 7.35 12.85 1.53
CA ILE A 116 7.21 11.93 2.65
C ILE A 116 8.56 11.26 2.96
N GLU A 117 9.30 10.80 1.93
CA GLU A 117 10.61 10.19 2.13
C GLU A 117 11.64 11.14 2.77
N GLU A 118 11.62 12.42 2.38
CA GLU A 118 12.46 13.45 3.01
C GLU A 118 12.17 13.59 4.51
N ASP A 119 10.88 13.62 4.88
CA ASP A 119 10.46 13.70 6.28
C ASP A 119 10.74 12.40 7.05
N LEU A 120 10.56 11.23 6.44
CA LEU A 120 10.97 9.94 7.04
C LEU A 120 12.47 9.91 7.34
N ALA A 121 13.30 10.42 6.45
CA ALA A 121 14.74 10.53 6.69
C ALA A 121 15.09 11.50 7.84
N VAL A 122 14.21 12.46 8.17
CA VAL A 122 14.33 13.26 9.40
C VAL A 122 13.93 12.44 10.63
N LEU A 123 12.79 11.74 10.57
CA LEU A 123 12.29 10.91 11.67
C LEU A 123 13.23 9.77 12.05
N GLU A 124 13.90 9.15 11.08
CA GLU A 124 14.92 8.12 11.34
C GLU A 124 16.08 8.64 12.21
N ARG A 125 16.42 9.93 12.08
CA ARG A 125 17.48 10.57 12.85
C ARG A 125 16.99 11.14 14.18
N ASP A 126 15.77 11.69 14.19
CA ASP A 126 15.12 12.19 15.38
C ASP A 126 13.62 11.88 15.36
N PRO A 127 13.20 10.77 16.01
CA PRO A 127 11.80 10.39 16.05
C PRO A 127 10.88 11.45 16.69
N LEU A 128 11.41 12.36 17.51
CA LEU A 128 10.61 13.45 18.09
C LEU A 128 10.24 14.55 17.09
N ALA A 129 10.87 14.58 15.92
CA ALA A 129 10.46 15.52 14.88
C ALA A 129 9.01 15.26 14.43
N LEU A 130 8.44 14.07 14.67
CA LEU A 130 7.02 13.80 14.40
C LEU A 130 6.06 14.71 15.19
N LEU A 131 6.50 15.28 16.32
CA LEU A 131 5.70 16.21 17.13
C LEU A 131 5.69 17.65 16.58
N GLN A 132 6.42 17.92 15.49
CA GLN A 132 6.48 19.24 14.88
C GLN A 132 5.35 19.42 13.86
N ASP A 133 4.64 20.53 13.93
CA ASP A 133 3.56 20.89 12.98
C ASP A 133 4.02 20.95 11.51
N THR A 134 5.33 21.03 11.28
CA THR A 134 5.92 21.09 9.94
C THR A 134 6.15 19.73 9.31
N THR A 135 6.15 18.65 10.09
CA THR A 135 6.40 17.30 9.60
C THR A 135 5.24 16.89 8.68
N PHE A 136 5.57 16.37 7.48
CA PHE A 136 4.64 16.01 6.41
C PHE A 136 3.82 17.17 5.82
N ALA A 137 3.95 18.41 6.29
CA ALA A 137 3.14 19.54 5.82
C ALA A 137 3.20 19.75 4.29
N ARG A 138 4.37 19.53 3.68
CA ARG A 138 4.54 19.63 2.22
C ARG A 138 3.80 18.52 1.50
N ALA A 139 3.99 17.27 1.92
CA ALA A 139 3.30 16.11 1.34
C ALA A 139 1.78 16.26 1.48
N ASN A 140 1.31 16.66 2.66
CA ASN A 140 -0.11 16.89 2.95
C ASN A 140 -0.72 17.96 2.05
N THR A 141 -0.01 19.07 1.83
CA THR A 141 -0.46 20.12 0.92
C THR A 141 -0.63 19.58 -0.50
N ILE A 142 0.37 18.86 -1.02
CA ILE A 142 0.31 18.28 -2.36
C ILE A 142 -0.85 17.28 -2.46
N ALA A 143 -1.05 16.43 -1.45
CA ALA A 143 -2.11 15.43 -1.43
C ALA A 143 -3.51 16.07 -1.46
N GLN A 144 -3.72 17.11 -0.64
CA GLN A 144 -4.98 17.86 -0.58
C GLN A 144 -5.26 18.62 -1.88
N GLU A 145 -4.24 19.26 -2.46
CA GLU A 145 -4.37 19.96 -3.75
C GLU A 145 -4.65 19.00 -4.90
N TYR A 146 -4.12 17.78 -4.85
CA TYR A 146 -4.40 16.72 -5.82
C TYR A 146 -5.84 16.17 -5.67
N GLY A 147 -6.44 16.29 -4.48
CA GLY A 147 -7.82 15.87 -4.22
C GLY A 147 -7.96 14.60 -3.38
N PHE A 148 -6.87 14.10 -2.79
CA PHE A 148 -6.97 13.04 -1.78
C PHE A 148 -7.78 13.52 -0.58
N LEU A 149 -8.63 12.63 -0.07
CA LEU A 149 -9.42 12.91 1.11
C LEU A 149 -8.75 12.39 2.36
N VAL A 150 -8.06 11.24 2.30
CA VAL A 150 -7.41 10.59 3.45
C VAL A 150 -5.91 10.84 3.43
N CYS A 151 -5.27 10.66 2.27
CA CYS A 151 -3.87 11.02 2.15
C CYS A 151 -3.73 12.54 2.37
N GLY A 152 -2.92 12.95 3.33
CA GLY A 152 -2.75 14.36 3.69
C GLY A 152 -3.57 14.85 4.89
N GLN A 153 -4.20 13.96 5.64
CA GLN A 153 -4.86 14.29 6.92
C GLN A 153 -3.98 14.09 8.17
N ALA A 154 -2.71 13.73 8.00
CA ALA A 154 -1.76 13.47 9.10
C ALA A 154 -1.28 14.76 9.78
#